data_AF-A0A3D2WDR5-F1
#
_entry.id   AF-A0A3D2WDR5-F1
#
_cell.length_a   1.000
_cell.length_b   1.000
_cell.length_c   1.000
_cell.angle_alpha   90.00
_cell.angle_beta   90.00
_cell.angle_gamma   90.00
#
_symmetry.space_group_name_H-M   'P 1'
#
loop_
_entity.id
_entity.type
_entity.pdbx_description
1 polymer ?
#
loop_
_entity_poly.entity_id
_entity_poly.type
_entity_poly.pdbx_seq_one_letter_code
_entity_poly.pdbx_strand_id
1 'polypeptide(L)' 'MASKLNTESIRAWLDSHKGWKRRSNQIIKSFRFSSFRDSIVFVNRVATLADTHDHHPNIDIQYDNVTITLSTHDAGG' A
#
# COMPACT_ATOMS: atom_id res chain seq x y z
N MET A 1 6.36 7.94 -17.74
CA MET A 1 7.30 7.49 -16.71
C MET A 1 7.03 8.27 -15.44
N ALA A 2 6.70 7.59 -14.34
CA ALA A 2 6.58 8.23 -13.04
C ALA A 2 7.98 8.59 -12.51
N SER A 3 8.09 9.72 -11.80
CA SER A 3 9.33 10.15 -11.14
C SER A 3 9.28 9.86 -9.65
N LYS A 4 10.40 9.43 -9.07
CA LYS A 4 10.52 9.19 -7.63
C LYS A 4 10.22 10.47 -6.83
N LEU A 5 9.38 10.34 -5.81
CA LEU A 5 9.07 11.45 -4.92
C LEU A 5 10.28 11.82 -4.04
N ASN A 6 10.45 13.11 -3.78
CA ASN A 6 11.42 13.60 -2.82
C ASN A 6 10.94 13.38 -1.37
N THR A 7 11.86 13.49 -0.42
CA THR A 7 11.56 13.21 1.00
C THR A 7 10.51 14.15 1.59
N GLU A 8 10.48 15.42 1.17
CA GLU A 8 9.51 16.42 1.65
C GLU A 8 8.08 16.08 1.21
N SER A 9 7.90 15.71 -0.07
CA SER A 9 6.63 15.29 -0.64
C SER A 9 6.12 14.02 0.04
N ILE A 10 7.02 13.05 0.27
CA ILE A 10 6.68 11.83 1.01
C ILE A 10 6.23 12.18 2.42
N ARG A 11 6.93 13.08 3.13
CA ARG A 11 6.58 13.46 4.50
C ARG A 11 5.21 14.13 4.56
N ALA A 12 4.97 15.13 3.71
CA ALA A 12 3.69 15.84 3.66
C ALA A 12 2.51 14.89 3.34
N TRP A 13 2.74 13.93 2.43
CA TRP A 13 1.75 12.90 2.14
C TRP A 13 1.51 11.98 3.36
N LEU A 14 2.55 11.50 4.03
CA LEU A 14 2.41 10.66 5.22
C LEU A 14 1.71 11.38 6.39
N ASP A 15 1.98 12.68 6.57
CA ASP A 15 1.35 13.51 7.62
C ASP A 15 -0.17 13.60 7.42
N SER A 16 -0.64 13.60 6.16
CA SER A 16 -2.06 13.60 5.81
C SER A 16 -2.70 12.22 5.72
N HIS A 17 -1.91 11.14 5.64
CA HIS A 17 -2.38 9.78 5.41
C HIS A 17 -2.08 8.86 6.61
N LYS A 18 -2.82 9.05 7.69
CA LYS A 18 -2.66 8.30 8.95
C LYS A 18 -2.61 6.77 8.72
N GLY A 19 -1.66 6.14 9.41
CA GLY A 19 -1.43 4.70 9.38
C GLY A 19 -0.46 4.23 8.29
N TRP A 20 -0.19 5.06 7.27
CA TRP A 20 0.91 4.80 6.36
C TRP A 20 2.24 5.16 7.01
N LYS A 21 3.26 4.36 6.72
CA LYS A 21 4.63 4.57 7.20
C LYS A 21 5.60 4.39 6.05
N ARG A 22 6.71 5.12 6.06
CA ARG A 22 7.83 4.88 5.14
C ARG A 22 8.67 3.71 5.64
N ARG A 23 9.03 2.78 4.74
CA ARG A 23 10.02 1.74 4.98
C ARG A 23 10.98 1.70 3.79
N SER A 24 12.17 2.27 3.97
CA SER A 24 13.16 2.40 2.89
C SER A 24 12.59 3.21 1.70
N ASN A 25 12.48 2.59 0.52
CA ASN A 25 11.90 3.17 -0.69
C ASN A 25 10.39 2.94 -0.84
N GLN A 26 9.73 2.28 0.12
CA GLN A 26 8.33 1.89 0.03
C GLN A 26 7.48 2.60 1.09
N ILE A 27 6.16 2.58 0.89
CA ILE A 27 5.19 2.89 1.93
C ILE A 27 4.40 1.65 2.33
N ILE A 28 4.09 1.54 3.62
CA ILE A 28 3.44 0.37 4.21
C ILE A 28 2.29 0.80 5.12
N LYS A 29 1.18 0.06 5.08
CA LYS A 29 0.06 0.21 6.01
C LYS A 29 -0.58 -1.15 6.31
N SER A 30 -0.90 -1.37 7.58
CA SER A 30 -1.65 -2.55 8.03
C SER A 30 -3.10 -2.18 8.33
N PHE A 31 -4.00 -3.08 7.95
CA PHE A 31 -5.45 -2.97 8.11
C PHE A 31 -5.91 -4.19 8.92
N ARG A 32 -6.69 -3.94 9.97
CA ARG A 32 -7.25 -4.98 10.84
C ARG A 32 -8.75 -5.14 10.57
N PHE A 33 -9.22 -6.38 10.51
CA PHE A 33 -10.60 -6.73 10.24
C PHE A 33 -11.17 -7.62 11.35
N SER A 34 -12.46 -7.93 11.29
CA SER A 34 -13.15 -8.81 12.26
C SER A 34 -12.94 -10.30 12.00
N SER A 35 -12.59 -10.67 10.76
CA SER A 35 -12.42 -12.07 10.36
C SER A 35 -11.50 -12.19 9.16
N PHE A 36 -11.01 -13.41 8.91
CA PHE A 36 -10.27 -13.71 7.68
C PHE A 36 -11.10 -13.44 6.41
N ARG A 37 -12.42 -13.70 6.45
CA ARG A 37 -13.29 -13.44 5.30
C ARG A 37 -13.33 -11.96 4.94
N ASP A 38 -13.37 -11.08 5.94
CA ASP A 38 -13.36 -9.63 5.74
C ASP A 38 -12.02 -9.15 5.16
N SER A 39 -10.91 -9.74 5.60
CA SER A 39 -9.58 -9.51 5.01
C SER A 39 -9.56 -9.83 3.50
N ILE A 40 -10.13 -10.97 3.11
CA ILE A 40 -10.17 -11.38 1.69
C ILE A 40 -11.08 -10.45 0.87
N VAL A 41 -12.22 -10.01 1.41
CA VAL A 41 -13.08 -9.03 0.73
C VAL A 41 -12.34 -7.72 0.47
N PHE A 42 -11.56 -7.24 1.46
CA PHE A 42 -10.72 -6.07 1.29
C PHE A 42 -9.65 -6.28 0.20
N VAL A 43 -8.93 -7.41 0.23
CA VAL A 43 -7.88 -7.74 -0.75
C VAL A 43 -8.44 -7.81 -2.17
N ASN A 44 -9.63 -8.40 -2.37
CA ASN A 44 -10.26 -8.45 -3.69
C ASN A 44 -10.53 -7.05 -4.26
N ARG A 45 -10.96 -6.11 -3.42
CA ARG A 45 -11.15 -4.70 -3.85
C ARG A 45 -9.83 -4.04 -4.23
N VAL A 46 -8.76 -4.31 -3.47
CA VAL A 46 -7.41 -3.83 -3.79
C VAL A 46 -6.93 -4.41 -5.12
N ALA A 47 -7.17 -5.69 -5.39
CA ALA A 47 -6.79 -6.34 -6.65
C ALA A 47 -7.46 -5.69 -7.86
N THR A 48 -8.77 -5.39 -7.79
CA THR A 48 -9.47 -4.66 -8.86
C THR A 48 -8.85 -3.28 -9.13
N LEU A 49 -8.49 -2.55 -8.08
CA LEU A 49 -7.84 -1.24 -8.24
C LEU A 49 -6.43 -1.40 -8.81
N ALA A 50 -5.67 -2.39 -8.37
CA ALA A 50 -4.32 -2.67 -8.86
C ALA A 50 -4.31 -2.93 -10.37
N ASP A 51 -5.23 -3.75 -10.87
CA ASP A 51 -5.35 -4.04 -12.31
C ASP A 51 -5.83 -2.82 -13.10
N THR A 52 -6.76 -2.04 -12.54
CA THR A 52 -7.24 -0.81 -13.18
C THR A 52 -6.13 0.22 -13.37
N HIS A 53 -5.18 0.27 -12.43
CA HIS A 53 -4.07 1.21 -12.44
C HIS A 53 -2.77 0.65 -13.00
N ASP A 54 -2.76 -0.61 -13.44
CA ASP A 54 -1.54 -1.35 -13.83
C ASP A 54 -0.39 -1.16 -12.82
N HIS A 55 -0.72 -1.25 -11.53
CA HIS A 55 0.22 -1.00 -10.44
C HIS A 55 -0.11 -1.87 -9.23
N HIS A 56 0.68 -2.93 -9.06
CA HIS A 56 0.38 -3.99 -8.10
C HIS A 56 1.11 -3.80 -6.76
N PRO A 57 0.39 -3.82 -5.62
CA PRO A 57 1.01 -3.82 -4.30
C PRO A 57 1.57 -5.20 -3.94
N ASN A 58 2.50 -5.22 -2.98
CA ASN A 58 2.76 -6.44 -2.21
C ASN A 58 1.71 -6.53 -1.08
N ILE A 59 1.04 -7.67 -0.99
CA ILE A 59 -0.02 -7.93 -0.01
C ILE A 59 0.39 -9.10 0.88
N ASP A 60 0.45 -8.86 2.19
CA ASP A 60 0.63 -9.89 3.22
C ASP A 60 -0.66 -10.05 4.04
N ILE A 61 -1.17 -11.27 4.15
CA ILE A 61 -2.45 -11.58 4.83
C ILE A 61 -2.17 -12.54 5.98
N GLN A 62 -2.35 -12.04 7.21
CA GLN A 62 -2.20 -12.81 8.44
C GLN A 62 -3.54 -12.82 9.19
N TYR A 63 -4.41 -13.78 8.85
CA TYR A 63 -5.78 -13.90 9.37
C TYR A 63 -6.60 -12.60 9.18
N ASP A 64 -6.77 -11.82 10.24
CA ASP A 64 -7.54 -10.59 10.28
C ASP A 64 -6.68 -9.33 10.04
N ASN A 65 -5.38 -9.49 9.77
CA ASN A 65 -4.47 -8.39 9.47
C ASN A 65 -3.97 -8.46 8.02
N VAL A 66 -4.21 -7.40 7.25
CA VAL A 66 -3.69 -7.25 5.88
C VAL A 66 -2.69 -6.12 5.84
N THR A 67 -1.48 -6.39 5.38
CA THR A 67 -0.43 -5.38 5.20
C THR A 67 -0.25 -5.12 3.71
N ILE A 68 -0.42 -3.85 3.32
CA ILE A 68 -0.19 -3.36 1.96
C ILE A 68 1.14 -2.63 1.92
N THR A 69 2.01 -3.03 1.00
CA THR A 69 3.27 -2.33 0.68
C THR A 69 3.25 -1.85 -0.76
N LEU A 70 3.54 -0.57 -0.98
CA LEU A 70 3.54 0.08 -2.29
C LEU A 70 4.91 0.68 -2.60
N SER A 71 5.33 0.47 -3.85
CA SER A 71 6.50 1.07 -4.51
C SER A 71 6.25 1.04 -6.02
N THR A 72 6.79 2.01 -6.73
CA THR A 72 6.79 2.10 -8.20
C THR A 72 8.18 1.71 -8.72
N HIS A 73 8.28 0.47 -9.21
CA HIS A 73 9.55 -0.11 -9.69
C HIS A 73 10.25 0.73 -10.76
N ASP A 74 9.51 1.21 -11.74
CA ASP A 74 10.05 2.00 -12.86
C ASP A 74 10.64 3.35 -12.44
N ALA A 75 10.18 3.89 -11.31
CA ALA A 75 10.70 5.14 -10.76
C ALA A 75 11.91 4.91 -9.83
N GLY A 76 12.32 3.66 -9.59
CA GLY A 76 13.36 3.32 -8.62
C GLY A 76 12.94 3.63 -7.18
N GLY A 77 11.64 3.64 -6.90
CA GLY A 77 11.03 4.04 -5.64
C GLY A 77 9.85 3.18 -5.32
#